data_AF-A0A117P0H8-F1
#
_entry.id   AF-A0A117P0H8-F1
#
_cell.length_a   1.000
_cell.length_b   1.000
_cell.length_c   1.000
_cell.angle_alpha   90.00
_cell.angle_beta   90.00
_cell.angle_gamma   90.00
#
_symmetry.space_group_name_H-M   'P 1'
#
loop_
_entity.id
_entity.type
_entity.pdbx_description
1 polymer ?
#
loop_
_entity_poly.entity_id
_entity_poly.type
_entity_poly.pdbx_seq_one_letter_code
_entity_poly.pdbx_strand_id
1 'polypeptide(L)'
;MTTTRMTSYDRSMLRLMNDPRGRSLYATPARRRLAVAAHAALTAAIVGLFAHFFLSRAEAIWSAVVVAVLLLPWMVAQGVINSATRGLLELRAPALDERQLAERDRVLARAHRITTCLLLLAVVGLFVVGDADGDALRTYAVSALVGTLVAHFVMPSWVAGLSAQDEPSEDEAATL
;
A
#
# COMPACT_ATOMS: atom_id res chain seq x y z
N MET A 1 -15.19 14.08 -26.51
CA MET A 1 -14.93 13.97 -25.06
C MET A 1 -16.23 13.59 -24.38
N THR A 2 -16.39 12.34 -23.98
CA THR A 2 -17.55 11.87 -23.20
C THR A 2 -17.31 12.26 -21.75
N THR A 3 -18.05 13.24 -21.23
CA THR A 3 -18.05 13.59 -19.80
C THR A 3 -18.67 12.42 -19.02
N THR A 4 -17.83 11.49 -18.57
CA THR A 4 -18.27 10.36 -17.74
C THR A 4 -18.78 10.91 -16.40
N ARG A 5 -20.10 10.88 -16.22
CA ARG A 5 -20.78 11.44 -15.05
C ARG A 5 -20.42 10.66 -13.78
N MET A 6 -20.20 11.37 -12.68
CA MET A 6 -19.99 10.74 -11.37
C MET A 6 -21.19 9.88 -10.96
N THR A 7 -20.91 8.65 -10.52
CA THR A 7 -21.93 7.72 -10.03
C THR A 7 -22.38 8.10 -8.61
N SER A 8 -23.42 7.43 -8.09
CA SER A 8 -23.80 7.54 -6.68
C SER A 8 -22.71 6.98 -5.76
N TYR A 9 -22.05 5.91 -6.19
CA TYR A 9 -20.92 5.30 -5.48
C TYR A 9 -19.74 6.28 -5.33
N ASP A 10 -19.36 6.97 -6.41
CA ASP A 10 -18.26 7.95 -6.36
C ASP A 10 -18.55 9.08 -5.35
N ARG A 11 -19.81 9.53 -5.29
CA ARG A 11 -20.24 10.56 -4.32
C ARG A 11 -20.22 10.05 -2.88
N SER A 12 -20.63 8.80 -2.65
CA SER A 12 -20.55 8.20 -1.31
C SER A 12 -19.10 8.01 -0.86
N MET A 13 -18.22 7.56 -1.76
CA MET A 13 -16.80 7.37 -1.45
C MET A 13 -16.11 8.70 -1.16
N LEU A 14 -16.36 9.73 -1.96
CA LEU A 14 -15.86 11.08 -1.68
C LEU A 14 -16.29 11.60 -0.30
N ARG A 15 -17.54 11.36 0.11
CA ARG A 15 -18.02 11.77 1.44
C ARG A 15 -17.29 11.03 2.55
N LEU A 16 -17.10 9.72 2.40
CA LEU A 16 -16.40 8.89 3.39
C LEU A 16 -14.95 9.34 3.56
N MET A 17 -14.25 9.62 2.45
CA MET A 17 -12.83 9.97 2.45
C MET A 17 -12.55 11.38 2.95
N ASN A 18 -13.56 12.25 2.93
CA ASN A 18 -13.50 13.59 3.51
C ASN A 18 -14.19 13.66 4.89
N ASP A 19 -14.56 12.53 5.51
CA ASP A 19 -15.15 12.52 6.85
C ASP A 19 -14.08 12.93 7.89
N PRO A 20 -14.29 14.05 8.63
CA PRO A 20 -13.31 14.53 9.60
C PRO A 20 -13.12 13.59 10.81
N ARG A 21 -14.04 12.65 11.05
CA ARG A 21 -13.95 11.74 12.22
C ARG A 21 -12.68 10.89 12.23
N GLY A 22 -12.17 10.53 11.06
CA GLY A 22 -10.92 9.77 10.93
C GLY A 22 -9.65 10.63 11.00
N ARG A 23 -9.77 11.96 10.94
CA ARG A 23 -8.64 12.89 10.75
C ARG A 23 -7.59 12.75 11.84
N SER A 24 -7.97 12.45 13.07
CA SER A 24 -7.03 12.25 14.17
C SER A 24 -6.00 11.14 13.88
N LEU A 25 -6.35 10.12 13.09
CA LEU A 25 -5.44 9.01 12.77
C LEU A 25 -4.36 9.37 11.77
N TYR A 26 -4.53 10.45 10.99
CA TYR A 26 -3.61 10.81 9.90
C TYR A 26 -3.32 12.32 9.79
N ALA A 27 -3.76 13.11 10.77
CA ALA A 27 -3.62 14.57 10.78
C ALA A 27 -2.17 15.04 10.70
N THR A 28 -1.21 14.28 11.26
CA THR A 28 0.21 14.68 11.29
C THR A 28 1.06 13.81 10.37
N PRO A 29 2.20 14.33 9.86
CA PRO A 29 3.14 13.55 9.06
C PRO A 29 3.63 12.30 9.79
N ALA A 30 3.88 12.41 11.11
CA ALA A 30 4.32 11.28 11.93
C ALA A 30 3.26 10.17 11.98
N ARG A 31 1.97 10.51 12.12
CA ARG A 31 0.88 9.53 12.15
C ARG A 31 0.67 8.88 10.78
N ARG A 32 0.79 9.63 9.68
CA ARG A 32 0.77 9.05 8.32
C ARG A 32 1.91 8.07 8.08
N ARG A 33 3.14 8.46 8.45
CA ARG A 33 4.32 7.59 8.38
C ARG A 33 4.15 6.33 9.23
N LEU A 34 3.59 6.47 10.44
CA LEU A 34 3.30 5.33 11.31
C LEU A 34 2.26 4.39 10.68
N ALA A 35 1.19 4.92 10.07
CA ALA A 35 0.20 4.10 9.37
C ALA A 35 0.81 3.32 8.20
N VAL A 36 1.65 3.97 7.38
CA VAL A 36 2.39 3.29 6.31
C VAL A 36 3.35 2.24 6.86
N ALA A 37 4.11 2.56 7.91
CA ALA A 37 5.04 1.62 8.53
C ALA A 37 4.31 0.41 9.13
N ALA A 38 3.18 0.63 9.81
CA ALA A 38 2.33 -0.43 10.35
C ALA A 38 1.78 -1.32 9.23
N HIS A 39 1.27 -0.72 8.15
CA HIS A 39 0.81 -1.47 6.98
C HIS A 39 1.93 -2.28 6.33
N ALA A 40 3.13 -1.71 6.20
CA ALA A 40 4.29 -2.40 5.65
C ALA A 40 4.73 -3.58 6.54
N ALA A 41 4.78 -3.39 7.86
CA ALA A 41 5.10 -4.45 8.83
C ALA A 41 4.06 -5.58 8.80
N LEU A 42 2.77 -5.26 8.77
CA LEU A 42 1.69 -6.24 8.65
C LEU A 42 1.78 -7.00 7.32
N THR A 43 2.10 -6.31 6.22
CA THR A 43 2.29 -6.94 4.90
C THR A 43 3.46 -7.92 4.95
N ALA A 44 4.60 -7.53 5.52
CA ALA A 44 5.76 -8.41 5.68
C ALA A 44 5.44 -9.62 6.56
N ALA A 45 4.72 -9.44 7.67
CA ALA A 45 4.30 -10.52 8.55
C ALA A 45 3.37 -11.51 7.85
N ILE A 46 2.35 -11.02 7.12
CA ILE A 46 1.42 -11.85 6.35
C ILE A 46 2.15 -12.63 5.25
N VAL A 47 3.02 -11.97 4.47
CA VAL A 47 3.83 -12.63 3.43
C VAL A 47 4.77 -13.67 4.05
N GLY A 48 5.39 -13.36 5.17
CA GLY A 48 6.27 -14.29 5.89
C GLY A 48 5.52 -15.52 6.41
N LEU A 49 4.30 -15.34 6.94
CA LEU A 49 3.43 -16.45 7.35
C LEU A 49 2.98 -17.31 6.17
N PHE A 50 2.65 -16.70 5.03
CA PHE A 50 2.37 -17.46 3.80
C PHE A 50 3.59 -18.25 3.34
N ALA A 51 4.76 -17.61 3.30
CA ALA A 51 6.00 -18.30 2.94
C ALA A 51 6.27 -19.47 3.90
N HIS A 52 6.10 -19.26 5.21
CA HIS A 52 6.20 -20.32 6.20
C HIS A 52 5.21 -21.45 5.94
N PHE A 53 3.94 -21.14 5.72
CA PHE A 53 2.89 -22.12 5.43
C PHE A 53 3.24 -22.97 4.19
N PHE A 54 3.70 -22.35 3.11
CA PHE A 54 4.07 -23.07 1.87
C PHE A 54 5.36 -23.88 2.00
N LEU A 55 6.33 -23.40 2.79
CA LEU A 55 7.62 -24.07 3.00
C LEU A 55 7.52 -25.19 4.05
N SER A 56 6.64 -25.03 5.05
CA SER A 56 6.44 -26.00 6.10
C SER A 56 5.65 -27.20 5.56
N ARG A 57 6.23 -28.39 5.59
CA ARG A 57 5.54 -29.64 5.21
C ARG A 57 4.47 -30.10 6.24
N ALA A 58 4.16 -29.26 7.25
CA ALA A 58 3.23 -29.57 8.32
C ALA A 58 1.88 -28.85 8.10
N GLU A 59 0.81 -29.38 8.71
CA GLU A 59 -0.53 -28.77 8.71
C GLU A 59 -0.54 -27.47 9.53
N ALA A 60 -0.04 -26.38 8.96
CA ALA A 60 0.08 -25.09 9.63
C ALA A 60 -1.24 -24.31 9.61
N ILE A 61 -2.37 -24.94 9.96
CA ILE A 61 -3.70 -24.30 10.03
C ILE A 61 -3.67 -23.04 10.91
N TRP A 62 -2.90 -23.07 12.01
CA TRP A 62 -2.73 -21.93 12.89
C TRP A 62 -2.19 -20.69 12.14
N SER A 63 -1.28 -20.87 11.18
CA SER A 63 -0.70 -19.75 10.43
C SER A 63 -1.75 -19.08 9.54
N ALA A 64 -2.66 -19.86 8.95
CA ALA A 64 -3.80 -19.33 8.21
C ALA A 64 -4.76 -18.54 9.13
N VAL A 65 -5.00 -19.04 10.35
CA VAL A 65 -5.80 -18.31 11.36
C VAL A 65 -5.12 -16.99 11.74
N VAL A 66 -3.81 -16.99 11.98
CA VAL A 66 -3.06 -15.76 12.30
C VAL A 66 -3.09 -14.78 11.13
N VAL A 67 -2.94 -15.24 9.88
CA VAL A 67 -3.09 -14.39 8.69
C VAL A 67 -4.48 -13.75 8.65
N ALA A 68 -5.54 -14.53 8.89
CA ALA A 68 -6.91 -14.00 8.91
C ALA A 68 -7.09 -12.90 9.97
N VAL A 69 -6.50 -13.09 11.16
CA VAL A 69 -6.52 -12.09 12.23
C VAL A 69 -5.72 -10.84 11.85
N LEU A 70 -4.53 -10.99 11.25
CA LEU A 70 -3.69 -9.86 10.83
C LEU A 70 -4.28 -9.06 9.67
N LEU A 71 -5.14 -9.66 8.85
CA LEU A 71 -5.84 -8.94 7.78
C LEU A 71 -6.76 -7.84 8.35
N LEU A 72 -7.33 -8.01 9.54
CA LEU A 72 -8.21 -7.00 10.14
C LEU A 72 -7.49 -5.65 10.38
N PRO A 73 -6.38 -5.58 11.15
CA PRO A 73 -5.63 -4.34 11.30
C PRO A 73 -4.97 -3.90 9.98
N TRP A 74 -4.65 -4.82 9.07
CA TRP A 74 -4.12 -4.47 7.73
C TRP A 74 -5.14 -3.68 6.92
N MET A 75 -6.41 -4.12 6.91
CA MET A 75 -7.51 -3.41 6.23
C MET A 75 -7.76 -2.03 6.85
N VAL A 76 -7.70 -1.92 8.18
CA VAL A 76 -7.82 -0.63 8.88
C VAL A 76 -6.68 0.30 8.48
N ALA A 77 -5.43 -0.19 8.49
CA ALA A 77 -4.28 0.62 8.08
C ALA A 77 -4.39 1.07 6.61
N GLN A 78 -4.89 0.23 5.72
CA GLN A 78 -5.16 0.58 4.32
C GLN A 78 -6.21 1.70 4.23
N GLY A 79 -7.32 1.56 4.97
CA GLY A 79 -8.36 2.60 5.02
C GLY A 79 -7.84 3.94 5.56
N VAL A 80 -6.94 3.91 6.55
CA VAL A 80 -6.27 5.13 7.07
C VAL A 80 -5.39 5.77 6.00
N ILE A 81 -4.59 4.99 5.26
CA ILE A 81 -3.75 5.51 4.16
C ILE A 81 -4.61 6.09 3.04
N ASN A 82 -5.70 5.43 2.67
CA ASN A 82 -6.63 5.91 1.64
C ASN A 82 -7.34 7.19 2.07
N SER A 83 -7.75 7.29 3.34
CA SER A 83 -8.32 8.52 3.90
C SER A 83 -7.29 9.66 3.94
N ALA A 84 -6.05 9.37 4.37
CA ALA A 84 -4.96 10.34 4.42
C ALA A 84 -4.59 10.91 3.03
N THR A 85 -4.84 10.14 1.98
CA THR A 85 -4.59 10.52 0.59
C THR A 85 -5.87 10.96 -0.13
N ARG A 86 -6.99 11.12 0.60
CA ARG A 86 -8.33 11.49 0.08
C ARG A 86 -8.79 10.61 -1.08
N GLY A 87 -8.35 9.36 -1.10
CA GLY A 87 -8.67 8.41 -2.16
C GLY A 87 -8.04 8.67 -3.50
N LEU A 88 -6.86 9.30 -3.52
CA LEU A 88 -6.09 9.51 -4.74
C LEU A 88 -6.03 8.26 -5.65
N LEU A 89 -5.95 7.07 -5.05
CA LEU A 89 -5.87 5.79 -5.77
C LEU A 89 -7.21 5.04 -5.90
N GLU A 90 -8.19 5.33 -5.04
CA GLU A 90 -9.50 4.64 -5.06
C GLU A 90 -10.54 5.37 -5.92
N LEU A 91 -10.44 6.70 -6.00
CA LEU A 91 -11.38 7.53 -6.75
C LEU A 91 -11.10 7.48 -8.25
N ARG A 92 -12.20 7.45 -9.01
CA ARG A 92 -12.16 7.47 -10.48
C ARG A 92 -11.73 8.86 -10.98
N ALA A 93 -11.13 8.90 -12.16
CA ALA A 93 -10.66 10.15 -12.77
C ALA A 93 -11.69 11.31 -12.80
N PRO A 94 -13.00 11.09 -13.04
CA PRO A 94 -13.98 12.18 -13.01
C PRO A 94 -14.24 12.79 -11.62
N ALA A 95 -13.82 12.10 -10.55
CA ALA A 95 -13.93 12.57 -9.17
C ALA A 95 -12.65 13.26 -8.68
N LEU A 96 -11.60 13.30 -9.50
CA LEU A 96 -10.31 13.92 -9.19
C LEU A 96 -10.15 15.21 -9.99
N ASP A 97 -9.56 16.22 -9.35
CA ASP A 97 -9.14 17.44 -10.05
C ASP A 97 -7.85 17.22 -10.87
N GLU A 98 -7.48 18.19 -11.71
CA GLU A 98 -6.28 18.10 -12.56
C GLU A 98 -4.99 17.97 -11.73
N ARG A 99 -4.94 18.58 -10.54
CA ARG A 99 -3.79 18.51 -9.63
C ARG A 99 -3.64 17.11 -9.04
N GLN A 100 -4.74 16.49 -8.62
CA GLN A 100 -4.82 15.14 -8.08
C GLN A 100 -4.50 14.10 -9.16
N LEU A 101 -4.93 14.32 -10.40
CA LEU A 101 -4.54 13.45 -11.51
C LEU A 101 -3.01 13.48 -11.72
N ALA A 102 -2.42 14.67 -11.80
CA ALA A 102 -0.97 14.82 -11.92
C ALA A 102 -0.23 14.21 -10.71
N GLU A 103 -0.77 14.36 -9.50
CA GLU A 103 -0.19 13.75 -8.30
C GLU A 103 -0.27 12.22 -8.33
N ARG A 104 -1.41 11.66 -8.76
CA ARG A 104 -1.57 10.22 -8.94
C ARG A 104 -0.54 9.66 -9.92
N ASP A 105 -0.31 10.34 -11.03
CA ASP A 105 0.67 9.91 -12.02
C ASP A 105 2.11 9.96 -11.46
N ARG A 106 2.45 10.99 -10.69
CA ARG A 106 3.76 11.07 -9.99
C ARG A 106 3.93 9.93 -8.98
N VAL A 107 2.90 9.65 -8.19
CA VAL A 107 2.87 8.54 -7.22
C VAL A 107 3.07 7.21 -7.94
N LEU A 108 2.31 6.94 -9.00
CA LEU A 108 2.41 5.69 -9.76
C LEU A 108 3.77 5.53 -10.42
N ALA A 109 4.32 6.59 -11.01
CA ALA A 109 5.66 6.56 -11.60
C ALA A 109 6.75 6.25 -10.55
N ARG A 110 6.64 6.84 -9.36
CA ARG A 110 7.59 6.59 -8.26
C ARG A 110 7.43 5.18 -7.69
N ALA A 111 6.20 4.72 -7.48
CA ALA A 111 5.91 3.36 -7.04
C ALA A 111 6.42 2.32 -8.05
N HIS A 112 6.26 2.59 -9.34
CA HIS A 112 6.81 1.74 -10.39
C HIS A 112 8.33 1.63 -10.29
N ARG A 113 9.05 2.76 -10.20
CA ARG A 113 10.53 2.74 -10.05
C ARG A 113 10.99 1.96 -8.82
N ILE A 114 10.34 2.15 -7.67
CA ILE A 114 10.68 1.41 -6.45
C ILE A 114 10.42 -0.08 -6.63
N THR A 115 9.28 -0.45 -7.23
CA THR A 115 8.97 -1.85 -7.52
C THR A 115 9.98 -2.47 -8.49
N THR A 116 10.39 -1.75 -9.53
CA THR A 116 11.40 -2.22 -10.48
C THR A 116 12.73 -2.50 -9.78
N CYS A 117 13.16 -1.62 -8.87
CA CYS A 117 14.33 -1.87 -8.04
C CYS A 117 14.15 -3.11 -7.16
N LEU A 118 12.97 -3.28 -6.54
CA LEU A 118 12.67 -4.43 -5.69
C LEU A 118 12.65 -5.75 -6.48
N LEU A 119 12.08 -5.75 -7.68
CA LEU A 119 12.12 -6.88 -8.62
C LEU A 119 13.57 -7.23 -9.00
N LEU A 120 14.39 -6.24 -9.32
CA LEU A 120 15.80 -6.45 -9.62
C LEU A 120 16.54 -7.08 -8.43
N LEU A 121 16.32 -6.56 -7.22
CA LEU A 121 16.90 -7.11 -6.00
C LEU A 121 16.42 -8.55 -5.73
N ALA A 122 15.14 -8.84 -5.97
CA ALA A 122 14.61 -10.20 -5.83
C ALA A 122 15.27 -11.17 -6.81
N VAL A 123 15.45 -10.77 -8.07
CA VAL A 123 16.14 -11.58 -9.09
C VAL A 123 17.59 -11.82 -8.71
N VAL A 124 18.35 -10.76 -8.39
CA VAL A 124 19.75 -10.86 -7.99
C VAL A 124 19.89 -11.73 -6.72
N GLY A 125 19.03 -11.50 -5.73
CA GLY A 125 19.03 -12.27 -4.48
C GLY A 125 18.77 -13.76 -4.71
N LEU A 126 17.80 -14.11 -5.57
CA LEU A 126 17.52 -15.51 -5.92
C LEU A 126 18.71 -16.18 -6.64
N PHE A 127 19.40 -15.46 -7.54
CA PHE A 127 20.60 -16.00 -8.19
C PHE A 127 21.75 -16.23 -7.21
N VAL A 128 22.04 -15.25 -6.34
CA VAL A 128 23.12 -15.37 -5.33
C VAL A 128 22.83 -16.52 -4.36
N VAL A 129 21.59 -16.64 -3.90
CA VAL A 129 21.17 -17.71 -2.99
C VAL A 129 21.18 -19.07 -3.70
N GLY A 130 20.75 -19.13 -4.96
CA GLY A 130 20.77 -20.36 -5.75
C GLY A 130 22.17 -20.85 -6.13
N ASP A 131 23.13 -19.94 -6.31
CA ASP A 131 24.54 -20.29 -6.52
C ASP A 131 25.18 -20.88 -5.25
N ALA A 132 24.82 -20.32 -4.08
CA ALA A 132 25.29 -20.82 -2.79
C ALA A 132 24.65 -22.17 -2.38
N ASP A 133 23.39 -22.40 -2.77
CA ASP A 133 22.64 -23.63 -2.52
C ASP A 133 21.75 -23.96 -3.74
N GLY A 134 22.15 -25.00 -4.48
CA GLY A 134 21.52 -25.37 -5.75
C GLY A 134 20.02 -25.68 -5.68
N ASP A 135 19.49 -25.99 -4.49
CA ASP A 135 18.06 -26.23 -4.27
C ASP A 135 17.31 -24.99 -3.74
N ALA A 136 18.02 -23.95 -3.30
CA ALA A 136 17.43 -22.77 -2.70
C ALA A 136 16.63 -21.94 -3.70
N LEU A 137 17.05 -21.85 -4.97
CA LEU A 137 16.27 -21.18 -6.02
C LEU A 137 14.89 -21.82 -6.16
N ARG A 138 14.82 -23.15 -6.28
CA ARG A 138 13.55 -23.89 -6.38
C ARG A 138 12.69 -23.72 -5.14
N THR A 139 13.33 -23.66 -3.97
CA THR A 139 12.67 -23.58 -2.67
C THR A 139 12.06 -22.20 -2.41
N TYR A 140 12.78 -21.11 -2.72
CA TYR A 140 12.38 -19.76 -2.35
C TYR A 140 11.76 -18.93 -3.48
N ALA A 141 11.86 -19.35 -4.74
CA ALA A 141 11.36 -18.57 -5.89
C ALA A 141 9.88 -18.22 -5.76
N VAL A 142 9.02 -19.18 -5.40
CA VAL A 142 7.57 -18.93 -5.26
C VAL A 142 7.30 -17.87 -4.19
N SER A 143 7.90 -18.01 -3.00
CA SER A 143 7.73 -17.07 -1.90
C SER A 143 8.27 -15.67 -2.25
N ALA A 144 9.41 -15.59 -2.93
CA ALA A 144 10.00 -14.33 -3.39
C ALA A 144 9.11 -13.64 -4.44
N LEU A 145 8.56 -14.38 -5.39
CA LEU A 145 7.64 -13.87 -6.40
C LEU A 145 6.33 -13.38 -5.78
N VAL A 146 5.74 -14.15 -4.87
CA VAL A 146 4.52 -13.76 -4.14
C VAL A 146 4.77 -12.50 -3.32
N GLY A 147 5.87 -12.44 -2.55
CA GLY A 147 6.21 -11.26 -1.76
C GLY A 147 6.43 -10.02 -2.62
N THR A 148 7.11 -10.17 -3.75
CA THR A 148 7.34 -9.08 -4.70
C THR A 148 6.06 -8.62 -5.38
N LEU A 149 5.17 -9.56 -5.75
CA LEU A 149 3.86 -9.26 -6.32
C LEU A 149 3.00 -8.48 -5.33
N VAL A 150 2.93 -8.92 -4.08
CA VAL A 150 2.21 -8.20 -3.02
C VAL A 150 2.80 -6.81 -2.83
N ALA A 151 4.12 -6.67 -2.75
CA ALA A 151 4.79 -5.38 -2.64
C ALA A 151 4.45 -4.46 -3.82
N HIS A 152 4.44 -4.98 -5.05
CA HIS A 152 4.03 -4.24 -6.25
C HIS A 152 2.62 -3.68 -6.13
N PHE A 153 1.66 -4.48 -5.66
CA PHE A 153 0.27 -4.06 -5.50
C PHE A 153 0.10 -2.94 -4.46
N VAL A 154 0.82 -2.99 -3.34
CA VAL A 154 0.65 -2.03 -2.23
C VAL A 154 1.58 -0.82 -2.33
N MET A 155 2.62 -0.87 -3.18
CA MET A 155 3.62 0.20 -3.33
C MET A 155 3.00 1.58 -3.60
N PRO A 156 2.00 1.73 -4.50
CA PRO A 156 1.35 3.02 -4.74
C PRO A 156 0.77 3.63 -3.47
N SER A 157 0.09 2.83 -2.64
CA SER A 157 -0.50 3.30 -1.37
C SER A 157 0.57 3.80 -0.40
N TRP A 158 1.70 3.10 -0.29
CA TRP A 158 2.82 3.53 0.56
C TRP A 158 3.44 4.84 0.07
N VAL A 159 3.70 4.92 -1.23
CA VAL A 159 4.25 6.15 -1.84
C VAL A 159 3.29 7.31 -1.66
N ALA A 160 1.98 7.12 -1.90
CA ALA A 160 0.97 8.14 -1.70
C ALA A 160 0.91 8.60 -0.23
N GLY A 161 0.82 7.66 0.72
CA GLY A 161 0.74 7.97 2.15
C GLY A 161 1.97 8.70 2.69
N LEU A 162 3.16 8.39 2.17
CA LEU A 162 4.40 9.08 2.54
C LEU A 162 4.59 10.45 1.87
N SER A 163 3.96 10.66 0.71
CA SER A 163 4.06 11.90 -0.07
C SER A 163 2.94 12.89 0.24
N ALA A 164 1.88 12.45 0.96
CA ALA A 164 0.75 13.27 1.33
C ALA A 164 1.19 14.53 2.11
N GLN A 165 0.96 15.69 1.50
CA GLN A 165 1.24 17.00 2.09
C GLN A 165 0.22 17.32 3.19
N ASP A 166 0.65 18.10 4.18
CA ASP A 166 -0.26 18.63 5.18
C ASP A 166 -1.22 19.65 4.54
N GLU A 167 -2.43 19.70 5.06
CA GLU A 167 -3.33 20.82 4.79
C GLU A 167 -2.74 22.06 5.49
N PRO A 168 -2.63 23.22 4.82
CA PRO A 168 -2.18 24.43 5.49
C PRO A 168 -3.06 24.68 6.71
N SER A 169 -2.45 25.04 7.84
CA SER A 169 -3.21 25.34 9.05
C SER A 169 -4.11 26.55 8.80
N GLU A 170 -5.24 26.65 9.52
CA GLU A 170 -6.14 27.81 9.41
C GLU A 170 -5.40 29.14 9.67
N ASP A 171 -4.34 29.11 10.48
CA ASP A 171 -3.44 30.23 10.75
C ASP A 171 -2.56 30.62 9.54
N GLU A 172 -2.14 29.65 8.72
CA GLU A 172 -1.42 29.87 7.46
C GLU A 172 -2.34 30.40 6.35
N ALA A 173 -3.60 29.94 6.33
CA ALA A 173 -4.58 30.38 5.33
C ALA A 173 -5.06 31.82 5.54
N ALA A 174 -5.01 32.34 6.78
CA ALA A 174 -5.40 33.70 7.13
C ALA A 174 -4.29 34.75 6.86
N THR A 175 -3.07 34.33 6.50
CA THR A 175 -1.91 35.19 6.26
C THR A 175 -1.51 35.31 4.78
N LEU A 176 -2.27 34.69 3.87
CA LEU A 176 -2.17 34.80 2.41
C LEU A 176 -3.34 35.61 1.84
#